data_AF-A0A972N060-F1
#
_entry.id   AF-A0A972N060-F1
#
_cell.length_a   1.000
_cell.length_b   1.000
_cell.length_c   1.000
_cell.angle_alpha   90.00
_cell.angle_beta   90.00
_cell.angle_gamma   90.00
#
_symmetry.space_group_name_H-M   'P 1'
#
loop_
_entity.id
_entity.type
_entity.pdbx_description
1 polymer ?
#
loop_
_entity_poly.entity_id
_entity_poly.type
_entity_poly.pdbx_seq_one_letter_code
_entity_poly.pdbx_strand_id
1 'polypeptide(L)'
;MRLLTWTKVLPEGRAFPRDESGEPYLPGSYLEEALKDAVVFYHIKKDRILERTVKRYLMEERLDLLNLARKVYDMVFSRYPILAQVRIPERIPLSRSNVLKVRVEVLDLRRGYDVEDFRTEAFWGALDVPIHLSDDAADRLRYAGRSYVEALAKMEMGMLEEHPLVEDFYQPLLNEMRQWDIPLRLGRWTTAPHGGRLLFFWRIKEVRERILRDYGMDIRPVKVIYLPRDRATAGWSELTRKED
;
A
#
# COMPACT_ATOMS: atom_id res chain seq x y z
N MET A 1 -8.96 16.79 3.38
CA MET A 1 -7.61 16.29 3.75
C MET A 1 -6.62 16.67 2.66
N ARG A 2 -5.30 16.63 2.94
CA ARG A 2 -4.24 16.83 1.95
C ARG A 2 -3.41 15.56 1.84
N LEU A 3 -3.18 15.07 0.63
CA LEU A 3 -2.32 13.93 0.36
C LEU A 3 -0.94 14.45 -0.09
N LEU A 4 0.11 14.04 0.63
CA LEU A 4 1.51 14.35 0.38
C LEU A 4 2.23 13.09 -0.08
N THR A 5 2.91 13.13 -1.22
CA THR A 5 3.68 11.99 -1.71
C THR A 5 5.15 12.15 -1.34
N TRP A 6 5.67 11.27 -0.49
CA TRP A 6 7.09 11.25 -0.15
C TRP A 6 7.92 10.60 -1.26
N THR A 7 7.40 9.53 -1.87
CA THR A 7 7.91 9.01 -3.15
C THR A 7 6.83 9.03 -4.22
N LYS A 8 7.23 8.88 -5.49
CA LYS A 8 6.31 9.01 -6.61
C LYS A 8 5.23 7.93 -6.55
N VAL A 9 3.99 8.31 -6.81
CA VAL A 9 2.83 7.41 -6.96
C VAL A 9 2.69 7.03 -8.42
N LEU A 10 2.49 5.74 -8.70
CA LEU A 10 2.39 5.22 -10.06
C LEU A 10 0.97 4.69 -10.33
N PRO A 11 0.48 4.80 -11.57
CA PRO A 11 -0.73 4.12 -12.00
C PRO A 11 -0.48 2.61 -12.18
N GLU A 12 -1.56 1.82 -12.14
CA GLU A 12 -1.54 0.40 -12.47
C GLU A 12 -1.04 0.14 -13.90
N GLY A 13 -1.45 1.02 -14.83
CA GLY A 13 -1.04 1.01 -16.23
C GLY A 13 0.23 1.81 -16.53
N ARG A 14 0.37 2.23 -17.79
CA ARG A 14 1.48 3.10 -18.25
C ARG A 14 1.24 4.60 -18.04
N ALA A 15 0.02 4.99 -17.72
CA ALA A 15 -0.42 6.37 -17.55
C ALA A 15 -1.57 6.45 -16.55
N PHE A 16 -1.71 7.61 -15.89
CA PHE A 16 -2.91 7.88 -15.10
C PHE A 16 -4.14 7.92 -16.02
N PRO A 17 -5.32 7.51 -15.55
CA PRO A 17 -6.53 7.74 -16.33
C PRO A 17 -6.75 9.24 -16.55
N ARG A 18 -7.45 9.57 -17.63
CA ARG A 18 -7.80 10.93 -18.01
C ARG A 18 -9.29 11.14 -17.91
N ASP A 19 -9.71 12.33 -17.50
CA ASP A 19 -11.12 12.72 -17.56
C ASP A 19 -11.55 13.10 -18.98
N GLU A 20 -12.80 13.57 -19.12
CA GLU A 20 -13.38 13.97 -20.40
C GLU A 20 -12.64 15.15 -21.05
N SER A 21 -11.94 15.98 -20.26
CA SER A 21 -11.13 17.10 -20.74
C SER A 21 -9.68 16.71 -21.03
N GLY A 22 -9.33 15.43 -20.87
CA GLY A 22 -7.96 14.94 -21.03
C GLY A 22 -7.04 15.25 -19.86
N GLU A 23 -7.57 15.68 -18.71
CA GLU A 23 -6.79 15.96 -17.50
C GLU A 23 -6.54 14.67 -16.70
N PRO A 24 -5.30 14.45 -16.20
CA PRO A 24 -5.00 13.27 -15.40
C PRO A 24 -5.68 13.33 -14.04
N TYR A 25 -6.08 12.17 -13.54
CA TYR A 25 -6.58 12.03 -12.18
C TYR A 25 -6.03 10.77 -11.49
N LEU A 26 -5.93 10.83 -10.17
CA LEU A 26 -5.70 9.68 -9.31
C LEU A 26 -7.05 9.01 -9.02
N PRO A 27 -7.22 7.71 -9.32
CA PRO A 27 -8.41 6.98 -8.92
C PRO A 27 -8.59 6.99 -7.40
N GLY A 28 -9.79 7.30 -6.93
CA GLY A 28 -10.15 7.22 -5.51
C GLY A 28 -9.91 5.83 -4.91
N SER A 29 -10.02 4.80 -5.74
CA SER A 29 -9.73 3.42 -5.36
C SER A 29 -8.31 3.23 -4.81
N TYR A 30 -7.33 4.02 -5.22
CA TYR A 30 -5.96 3.87 -4.71
C TYR A 30 -5.89 4.24 -3.24
N LEU A 31 -6.56 5.34 -2.88
CA LEU A 31 -6.64 5.79 -1.50
C LEU A 31 -7.52 4.85 -0.67
N GLU A 32 -8.64 4.39 -1.25
CA GLU A 32 -9.53 3.42 -0.62
C GLU A 32 -8.79 2.12 -0.28
N GLU A 33 -8.04 1.55 -1.22
CA GLU A 33 -7.27 0.33 -1.02
C GLU A 33 -6.17 0.51 0.03
N ALA A 34 -5.42 1.61 -0.01
CA ALA A 34 -4.38 1.88 0.97
C ALA A 34 -4.94 2.00 2.40
N LEU A 35 -6.10 2.66 2.55
CA LEU A 35 -6.81 2.74 3.82
C LEU A 35 -7.33 1.37 4.26
N LYS A 36 -7.88 0.58 3.33
CA LYS A 36 -8.35 -0.78 3.63
C LYS A 36 -7.22 -1.67 4.12
N ASP A 37 -6.07 -1.66 3.46
CA ASP A 37 -4.89 -2.43 3.85
C ASP A 37 -4.41 -2.08 5.25
N ALA A 38 -4.34 -0.78 5.55
CA ALA A 38 -3.96 -0.30 6.87
C ALA A 38 -4.90 -0.80 7.97
N VAL A 39 -6.21 -0.63 7.78
CA VAL A 39 -7.25 -1.05 8.73
C VAL A 39 -7.24 -2.55 8.94
N VAL A 40 -7.19 -3.32 7.85
CA VAL A 40 -7.19 -4.79 7.87
C VAL A 40 -5.98 -5.32 8.63
N PHE A 41 -4.79 -4.83 8.30
CA PHE A 41 -3.57 -5.22 9.00
C PHE A 41 -3.65 -4.92 10.50
N TYR A 42 -4.10 -3.71 10.86
CA TYR A 42 -4.17 -3.27 12.25
C TYR A 42 -5.16 -4.07 13.09
N HIS A 43 -6.38 -4.31 12.57
CA HIS A 43 -7.40 -5.03 13.33
C HIS A 43 -7.12 -6.52 13.43
N ILE A 44 -6.62 -7.16 12.37
CA ILE A 44 -6.21 -8.57 12.44
C ILE A 44 -5.08 -8.75 13.46
N LYS A 45 -4.13 -7.80 13.54
CA LYS A 45 -3.06 -7.80 14.55
C LYS A 45 -3.57 -7.65 15.99
N LYS A 46 -4.61 -6.86 16.21
CA LYS A 46 -5.11 -6.55 17.56
C LYS A 46 -6.20 -7.51 18.07
N ASP A 47 -7.03 -8.04 17.19
CA ASP A 47 -8.17 -8.89 17.56
C ASP A 47 -7.86 -10.36 17.26
N ARG A 48 -7.54 -11.12 18.32
CA ARG A 48 -7.24 -12.56 18.23
C ARG A 48 -8.40 -13.40 17.71
N ILE A 49 -9.65 -12.97 17.91
CA ILE A 49 -10.81 -13.71 17.39
C ILE A 49 -10.87 -13.50 15.89
N LEU A 50 -10.78 -12.24 15.41
CA LEU A 50 -10.72 -11.94 13.99
C LEU A 50 -9.52 -12.63 13.32
N GLU A 51 -8.35 -12.59 13.93
CA GLU A 51 -7.14 -13.29 13.45
C GLU A 51 -7.40 -14.78 13.22
N ARG A 52 -7.99 -15.48 14.21
CA ARG A 52 -8.30 -16.92 14.09
C ARG A 52 -9.34 -17.19 13.02
N THR A 53 -10.37 -16.34 12.90
CA THR A 53 -11.40 -16.47 11.88
C THR A 53 -10.80 -16.33 10.49
N VAL A 54 -10.02 -15.29 10.24
CA VAL A 54 -9.38 -15.09 8.93
C VAL A 54 -8.35 -16.18 8.67
N LYS A 55 -7.54 -16.58 9.66
CA LYS A 55 -6.61 -17.71 9.52
C LYS A 55 -7.34 -18.99 9.12
N ARG A 56 -8.47 -19.31 9.75
CA ARG A 56 -9.27 -20.49 9.41
C ARG A 56 -9.73 -20.45 7.96
N TYR A 57 -10.26 -19.31 7.52
CA TYR A 57 -10.63 -19.09 6.13
C TYR A 57 -9.44 -19.32 5.18
N LEU A 58 -8.27 -18.73 5.48
CA LEU A 58 -7.03 -18.92 4.71
C LEU A 58 -6.47 -20.34 4.78
N MET A 59 -7.04 -21.23 5.60
CA MET A 59 -6.65 -22.64 5.74
C MET A 59 -7.73 -23.62 5.20
N GLU A 60 -8.84 -23.12 4.65
CA GLU A 60 -9.88 -23.95 4.00
C GLU A 60 -9.34 -24.69 2.78
N GLU A 61 -9.69 -25.97 2.60
CA GLU A 61 -9.17 -26.86 1.54
C GLU A 61 -9.11 -26.19 0.16
N ARG A 62 -10.17 -25.46 -0.21
CA ARG A 62 -10.25 -24.71 -1.47
C ARG A 62 -10.33 -23.21 -1.21
N LEU A 63 -9.31 -22.48 -1.67
CA LEU A 63 -9.27 -21.03 -1.64
C LEU A 63 -9.60 -20.45 -3.01
N ASP A 64 -10.49 -19.47 -3.02
CA ASP A 64 -10.68 -18.59 -4.16
C ASP A 64 -9.63 -17.47 -4.09
N LEU A 65 -8.52 -17.66 -4.80
CA LEU A 65 -7.42 -16.69 -4.82
C LEU A 65 -7.85 -15.34 -5.41
N LEU A 66 -8.76 -15.35 -6.39
CA LEU A 66 -9.21 -14.12 -7.05
C LEU A 66 -9.95 -13.20 -6.08
N ASN A 67 -10.77 -13.78 -5.20
CA ASN A 67 -11.56 -13.04 -4.21
C ASN A 67 -10.97 -13.06 -2.80
N LEU A 68 -9.73 -13.55 -2.64
CA LEU A 68 -9.10 -13.77 -1.35
C LEU A 68 -9.06 -12.50 -0.50
N ALA A 69 -8.50 -11.43 -1.06
CA ALA A 69 -8.39 -10.14 -0.37
C ALA A 69 -9.76 -9.53 -0.07
N ARG A 70 -10.71 -9.62 -1.02
CA ARG A 70 -12.07 -9.11 -0.83
C ARG A 70 -12.76 -9.79 0.35
N LYS A 71 -12.71 -11.12 0.44
CA LYS A 71 -13.29 -11.85 1.57
C LYS A 71 -12.65 -11.48 2.91
N VAL A 72 -11.33 -11.26 2.95
CA VAL A 72 -10.66 -10.77 4.16
C VAL A 72 -11.15 -9.38 4.55
N TYR A 73 -11.29 -8.48 3.58
CA TYR A 73 -11.86 -7.14 3.81
C TYR A 73 -13.28 -7.25 4.38
N ASP A 74 -14.15 -8.05 3.76
CA ASP A 74 -15.53 -8.22 4.21
C ASP A 74 -15.60 -8.70 5.66
N MET A 75 -14.75 -9.65 6.06
CA MET A 75 -14.66 -10.13 7.45
C MET A 75 -14.25 -9.03 8.42
N VAL A 76 -13.30 -8.17 8.05
CA VAL A 76 -12.83 -7.07 8.91
C VAL A 76 -13.87 -5.97 8.99
N PHE A 77 -14.37 -5.47 7.85
CA PHE A 77 -15.26 -4.31 7.78
C PHE A 77 -16.67 -4.59 8.28
N SER A 78 -17.11 -5.86 8.24
CA SER A 78 -18.37 -6.27 8.90
C SER A 78 -18.30 -6.10 10.42
N ARG A 79 -17.10 -6.15 11.02
CA ARG A 79 -16.88 -5.95 12.47
C ARG A 79 -16.39 -4.55 12.82
N TYR A 80 -15.59 -3.94 11.95
CA TYR A 80 -14.95 -2.65 12.13
C TYR A 80 -15.27 -1.73 10.94
N PRO A 81 -16.48 -1.14 10.87
CA PRO A 81 -16.92 -0.33 9.74
C PRO A 81 -16.31 1.09 9.75
N ILE A 82 -15.03 1.23 10.10
CA ILE A 82 -14.34 2.51 10.25
C ILE A 82 -14.35 3.36 8.97
N LEU A 83 -14.38 2.71 7.80
CA LEU A 83 -14.43 3.39 6.50
C LEU A 83 -15.86 3.65 6.02
N ALA A 84 -16.91 3.19 6.72
CA ALA A 84 -18.29 3.29 6.23
C ALA A 84 -18.77 4.75 6.06
N GLN A 85 -18.18 5.69 6.79
CA GLN A 85 -18.50 7.11 6.72
C GLN A 85 -17.51 7.91 5.85
N VAL A 86 -16.43 7.27 5.38
CA VAL A 86 -15.39 7.94 4.59
C VAL A 86 -15.80 7.91 3.12
N ARG A 87 -16.26 9.06 2.61
CA ARG A 87 -16.56 9.22 1.18
C ARG A 87 -15.32 9.68 0.44
N ILE A 88 -14.74 8.79 -0.36
CA ILE A 88 -13.60 9.07 -1.22
C ILE A 88 -14.13 9.42 -2.62
N PRO A 89 -13.76 10.56 -3.22
CA PRO A 89 -14.15 10.87 -4.59
C PRO A 89 -13.55 9.85 -5.55
N GLU A 90 -14.31 9.43 -6.57
CA GLU A 90 -13.83 8.47 -7.57
C GLU A 90 -12.62 8.99 -8.35
N ARG A 91 -12.56 10.30 -8.57
CA ARG A 91 -11.50 10.98 -9.33
C ARG A 91 -10.92 12.10 -8.48
N ILE A 92 -9.61 12.07 -8.29
CA ILE A 92 -8.89 13.15 -7.61
C ILE A 92 -7.98 13.82 -8.64
N PRO A 93 -8.27 15.08 -9.05
CA PRO A 93 -7.51 15.75 -10.11
C PRO A 93 -6.01 15.83 -9.80
N LEU A 94 -5.18 15.59 -10.82
CA LEU A 94 -3.74 15.77 -10.75
C LEU A 94 -3.31 16.94 -11.62
N SER A 95 -2.41 17.79 -11.11
CA SER A 95 -1.77 18.80 -11.94
C SER A 95 -0.86 18.13 -12.97
N ARG A 96 -1.01 18.48 -14.26
CA ARG A 96 -0.13 17.99 -15.34
C ARG A 96 1.35 18.28 -15.07
N SER A 97 1.66 19.41 -14.43
CA SER A 97 3.04 19.78 -14.07
C SER A 97 3.71 18.76 -13.14
N ASN A 98 2.91 18.01 -12.39
CA ASN A 98 3.36 17.06 -11.37
C ASN A 98 3.31 15.61 -11.86
N VAL A 99 2.89 15.38 -13.11
CA VAL A 99 2.83 14.07 -13.75
C VAL A 99 3.94 13.98 -14.78
N LEU A 100 4.88 13.07 -14.57
CA LEU A 100 6.06 12.90 -15.42
C LEU A 100 6.20 11.47 -15.90
N LYS A 101 6.71 11.28 -17.11
CA LYS A 101 7.14 9.95 -17.58
C LYS A 101 8.49 9.61 -16.96
N VAL A 102 8.56 8.47 -16.30
CA VAL A 102 9.77 7.98 -15.62
C VAL A 102 10.09 6.56 -16.07
N ARG A 103 11.38 6.20 -16.02
CA ARG A 103 11.83 4.81 -16.06
C ARG A 103 11.80 4.28 -14.62
N VAL A 104 11.22 3.11 -14.45
CA VAL A 104 11.16 2.39 -13.18
C VAL A 104 11.72 0.99 -13.37
N GLU A 105 12.21 0.42 -12.29
CA GLU A 105 12.79 -0.92 -12.23
C GLU A 105 11.97 -1.76 -11.23
N VAL A 106 11.95 -3.07 -11.42
CA VAL A 106 11.36 -4.02 -10.48
C VAL A 106 12.49 -4.68 -9.73
N LEU A 107 12.68 -4.27 -8.47
CA LEU A 107 13.70 -4.80 -7.58
C LEU A 107 13.20 -6.08 -6.92
N ASP A 108 13.91 -7.19 -7.12
CA ASP A 108 13.69 -8.40 -6.32
C ASP A 108 14.44 -8.25 -4.99
N LEU A 109 13.69 -8.00 -3.92
CA LEU A 109 14.21 -7.68 -2.60
C LEU A 109 15.08 -8.79 -2.01
N ARG A 110 14.83 -10.07 -2.34
CA ARG A 110 15.65 -11.19 -1.84
C ARG A 110 16.95 -11.35 -2.60
N ARG A 111 16.92 -11.05 -3.90
CA ARG A 111 18.07 -11.19 -4.78
C ARG A 111 18.95 -9.96 -4.76
N GLY A 112 18.40 -8.81 -4.39
CA GLY A 112 19.10 -7.53 -4.32
C GLY A 112 19.42 -6.93 -5.69
N TYR A 113 18.74 -7.36 -6.76
CA TYR A 113 18.95 -6.83 -8.11
C TYR A 113 17.64 -6.68 -8.89
N ASP A 114 17.66 -5.81 -9.90
CA ASP A 114 16.51 -5.53 -10.74
C ASP A 114 16.26 -6.66 -11.73
N VAL A 115 14.99 -7.06 -11.85
CA VAL A 115 14.57 -8.19 -12.70
C VAL A 115 13.78 -7.76 -13.94
N GLU A 116 13.32 -6.51 -13.98
CA GLU A 116 12.55 -5.93 -15.09
C GLU A 116 12.64 -4.40 -15.02
N ASP A 117 12.50 -3.73 -16.16
CA ASP A 117 12.32 -2.28 -16.21
C ASP A 117 11.25 -1.86 -17.22
N PHE A 118 10.59 -0.74 -16.95
CA PHE A 118 9.58 -0.18 -17.84
C PHE A 118 9.45 1.33 -17.69
N ARG A 119 8.71 1.96 -18.61
CA ARG A 119 8.34 3.38 -18.53
C ARG A 119 6.86 3.52 -18.19
N THR A 120 6.57 4.43 -17.26
CA THR A 120 5.21 4.79 -16.86
C THR A 120 5.14 6.26 -16.46
N GLU A 121 3.93 6.79 -16.30
CA GLU A 121 3.73 8.05 -15.62
C GLU A 121 3.88 7.90 -14.11
N ALA A 122 4.32 8.95 -13.46
CA ALA A 122 4.41 9.01 -12.02
C ALA A 122 4.03 10.41 -11.55
N PHE A 123 3.28 10.46 -10.45
CA PHE A 123 2.87 11.69 -9.81
C PHE A 123 3.77 11.96 -8.59
N TRP A 124 4.20 13.21 -8.43
CA TRP A 124 4.90 13.68 -7.25
C TRP A 124 4.43 15.06 -6.83
N GLY A 125 4.06 15.21 -5.56
CA GLY A 125 3.71 16.47 -4.95
C GLY A 125 2.62 16.34 -3.90
N ALA A 126 1.86 17.41 -3.74
CA ALA A 126 0.73 17.48 -2.83
C ALA A 126 -0.57 17.67 -3.61
N LEU A 127 -1.66 17.10 -3.10
CA LEU A 127 -3.00 17.31 -3.66
C LEU A 127 -4.05 17.39 -2.54
N ASP A 128 -5.03 18.27 -2.73
CA ASP A 128 -6.18 18.35 -1.84
C ASP A 128 -7.14 17.22 -2.19
N VAL A 129 -7.52 16.44 -1.17
CA VAL A 129 -8.48 15.35 -1.30
C VAL A 129 -9.74 15.75 -0.53
N PRO A 130 -10.92 15.88 -1.18
CA PRO A 130 -12.17 16.29 -0.55
C PRO A 130 -12.79 15.15 0.27
N ILE A 131 -12.05 14.72 1.29
CA ILE A 131 -12.47 13.78 2.32
C ILE A 131 -12.57 14.54 3.63
N HIS A 132 -13.65 14.28 4.34
CA HIS A 132 -13.86 14.70 5.72
C HIS A 132 -13.75 13.47 6.63
N LEU A 133 -12.88 13.57 7.63
CA LEU A 133 -12.74 12.55 8.68
C LEU A 133 -13.14 13.20 10.00
N SER A 134 -13.93 12.49 10.82
CA SER A 134 -14.06 12.86 12.23
C SER A 134 -12.73 12.66 12.94
N ASP A 135 -12.54 13.32 14.09
CA ASP A 135 -11.31 13.17 14.87
C ASP A 135 -11.03 11.71 15.27
N ASP A 136 -12.05 10.99 15.74
CA ASP A 136 -11.94 9.56 16.08
C ASP A 136 -11.56 8.70 14.86
N ALA A 137 -12.14 8.96 13.69
CA ALA A 137 -11.77 8.23 12.48
C ALA A 137 -10.34 8.54 12.05
N ALA A 138 -9.93 9.80 12.09
CA ALA A 138 -8.57 10.22 11.76
C ALA A 138 -7.54 9.57 12.71
N ASP A 139 -7.77 9.57 14.02
CA ASP A 139 -6.87 8.94 14.99
C ASP A 139 -6.74 7.44 14.77
N ARG A 140 -7.86 6.75 14.58
CA ARG A 140 -7.84 5.30 14.31
C ARG A 140 -7.11 4.98 13.01
N LEU A 141 -7.30 5.79 11.96
CA LEU A 141 -6.59 5.64 10.69
C LEU A 141 -5.10 5.94 10.81
N ARG A 142 -4.71 6.94 11.61
CA ARG A 142 -3.31 7.23 11.96
C ARG A 142 -2.64 6.02 12.58
N TYR A 143 -3.26 5.40 13.60
CA TYR A 143 -2.71 4.20 14.24
C TYR A 143 -2.65 3.01 13.27
N ALA A 144 -3.68 2.82 12.45
CA ALA A 144 -3.73 1.74 11.48
C ALA A 144 -2.66 1.89 10.40
N GLY A 145 -2.56 3.09 9.82
CA GLY A 145 -1.57 3.48 8.82
C GLY A 145 -0.17 3.25 9.35
N ARG A 146 0.18 3.81 10.50
CA ARG A 146 1.52 3.65 11.11
C ARG A 146 1.87 2.18 11.32
N SER A 147 0.94 1.41 11.89
CA SER A 147 1.15 -0.01 12.13
C SER A 147 1.42 -0.78 10.83
N TYR A 148 0.68 -0.48 9.76
CA TYR A 148 0.82 -1.15 8.47
C TYR A 148 2.09 -0.73 7.71
N VAL A 149 2.28 0.57 7.51
CA VAL A 149 3.36 1.13 6.71
C VAL A 149 4.73 0.85 7.34
N GLU A 150 4.86 0.95 8.67
CA GLU A 150 6.10 0.53 9.34
C GLU A 150 6.36 -0.96 9.19
N ALA A 151 5.32 -1.80 9.32
CA ALA A 151 5.48 -3.24 9.20
C ALA A 151 5.88 -3.64 7.78
N LEU A 152 5.36 -2.93 6.77
CA LEU A 152 5.72 -3.10 5.37
C LEU A 152 7.17 -2.66 5.12
N ALA A 153 7.55 -1.46 5.53
CA ALA A 153 8.91 -0.93 5.36
C ALA A 153 9.96 -1.81 6.04
N LYS A 154 9.73 -2.22 7.30
CA LYS A 154 10.63 -3.12 8.03
C LYS A 154 10.76 -4.50 7.36
N MET A 155 9.70 -4.98 6.73
CA MET A 155 9.71 -6.27 6.05
C MET A 155 10.45 -6.21 4.72
N GLU A 156 10.29 -5.14 3.94
CA GLU A 156 11.07 -4.93 2.72
C GLU A 156 12.55 -4.73 3.04
N MET A 157 12.86 -3.86 4.01
CA MET A 157 14.21 -3.62 4.51
C MET A 157 14.85 -4.93 5.01
N GLY A 158 14.12 -5.77 5.73
CA GLY A 158 14.64 -7.04 6.23
C GLY A 158 14.89 -8.11 5.17
N MET A 159 14.36 -7.95 3.94
CA MET A 159 14.68 -8.85 2.82
C MET A 159 15.92 -8.42 2.04
N LEU A 160 16.30 -7.14 2.14
CA LEU A 160 17.38 -6.52 1.38
C LEU A 160 18.79 -6.82 1.92
N GLU A 161 18.91 -7.44 3.09
CA GLU A 161 20.20 -7.79 3.72
C GLU A 161 21.17 -6.60 3.74
N GLU A 162 22.27 -6.65 2.97
CA GLU A 162 23.32 -5.62 2.90
C GLU A 162 23.11 -4.59 1.77
N HIS A 163 21.97 -4.60 1.09
CA HIS A 163 21.72 -3.70 -0.04
C HIS A 163 21.69 -2.21 0.42
N PRO A 164 22.31 -1.27 -0.33
CA PRO A 164 22.42 0.14 0.07
C PRO A 164 21.10 0.85 0.40
N LEU A 165 19.99 0.41 -0.20
CA LEU A 165 18.65 0.96 0.11
C LEU A 165 18.23 0.83 1.57
N VAL A 166 18.83 -0.09 2.34
CA VAL A 166 18.56 -0.21 3.78
C VAL A 166 18.91 1.11 4.48
N GLU A 167 20.11 1.61 4.25
CA GLU A 167 20.63 2.84 4.88
C GLU A 167 20.18 4.10 4.14
N ASP A 168 20.25 4.08 2.81
CA ASP A 168 20.00 5.26 1.97
C ASP A 168 18.51 5.65 1.89
N PHE A 169 17.60 4.70 2.15
CA PHE A 169 16.17 4.89 1.90
C PHE A 169 15.30 4.43 3.07
N TYR A 170 15.35 3.15 3.45
CA TYR A 170 14.39 2.58 4.41
C TYR A 170 14.57 3.12 5.83
N GLN A 171 15.81 3.30 6.31
CA GLN A 171 16.07 3.89 7.61
C GLN A 171 15.59 5.36 7.69
N PRO A 172 15.93 6.26 6.74
CA PRO A 172 15.35 7.60 6.68
C PRO A 172 13.83 7.59 6.64
N LEU A 173 13.24 6.78 5.77
CA LEU A 173 11.79 6.62 5.64
C LEU A 173 11.15 6.25 7.00
N LEU A 174 11.69 5.26 7.71
CA LEU A 174 11.20 4.82 9.02
C LEU A 174 11.30 5.89 10.11
N ASN A 175 12.25 6.82 10.01
CA ASN A 175 12.39 7.93 10.94
C ASN A 175 11.36 9.03 10.63
N GLU A 176 11.22 9.40 9.36
CA GLU A 176 10.26 10.41 8.89
C GLU A 176 8.80 10.01 9.18
N MET A 177 8.45 8.74 8.92
CA MET A 177 7.07 8.24 9.09
C MET A 177 6.53 8.32 10.53
N ARG A 178 7.39 8.53 11.54
CA ARG A 178 6.97 8.74 12.93
C ARG A 178 6.20 10.05 13.11
N GLN A 179 6.53 11.05 12.29
CA GLN A 179 5.92 12.37 12.30
C GLN A 179 4.64 12.40 11.46
N TRP A 180 4.47 11.46 10.51
CA TRP A 180 3.33 11.47 9.60
C TRP A 180 2.00 11.26 10.34
N ASP A 181 0.96 11.96 9.90
CA ASP A 181 -0.40 11.87 10.39
C ASP A 181 -1.00 10.50 10.02
N ILE A 182 -1.45 10.31 8.78
CA ILE A 182 -1.95 9.01 8.30
C ILE A 182 -1.02 8.50 7.20
N PRO A 183 0.01 7.69 7.54
CA PRO A 183 0.92 7.15 6.54
C PRO A 183 0.25 6.05 5.73
N LEU A 184 0.50 6.04 4.43
CA LEU A 184 -0.09 5.13 3.44
C LEU A 184 0.94 4.71 2.39
N ARG A 185 0.63 3.64 1.66
CA ARG A 185 1.33 3.30 0.42
C ARG A 185 0.35 3.18 -0.73
N LEU A 186 0.50 4.05 -1.73
CA LEU A 186 -0.49 4.31 -2.78
C LEU A 186 -0.02 3.86 -4.16
N GLY A 187 -0.99 3.51 -4.99
CA GLY A 187 -0.80 3.15 -6.39
C GLY A 187 0.02 1.88 -6.58
N ARG A 188 0.62 1.74 -7.76
CA ARG A 188 1.39 0.55 -8.11
C ARG A 188 2.79 0.64 -7.51
N TRP A 189 3.04 -0.11 -6.44
CA TRP A 189 4.36 -0.17 -5.78
C TRP A 189 4.98 -1.58 -5.76
N THR A 190 4.28 -2.60 -6.24
CA THR A 190 4.75 -3.99 -6.32
C THR A 190 4.10 -4.71 -7.48
N THR A 191 4.73 -5.80 -7.94
CA THR A 191 4.14 -6.71 -8.94
C THR A 191 3.50 -7.95 -8.29
N ALA A 192 3.40 -8.00 -6.96
CA ALA A 192 2.82 -9.15 -6.27
C ALA A 192 1.29 -9.21 -6.45
N PRO A 193 0.69 -10.41 -6.66
CA PRO A 193 -0.74 -10.56 -7.00
C PRO A 193 -1.74 -9.92 -6.02
N HIS A 194 -1.36 -9.81 -4.74
CA HIS A 194 -2.20 -9.19 -3.71
C HIS A 194 -1.61 -7.90 -3.15
N GLY A 195 -0.52 -7.39 -3.72
CA GLY A 195 0.19 -6.22 -3.21
C GLY A 195 0.44 -6.32 -1.70
N GLY A 196 -0.10 -5.36 -0.95
CA GLY A 196 -0.01 -5.29 0.51
C GLY A 196 -1.17 -5.92 1.29
N ARG A 197 -2.21 -6.38 0.59
CA ARG A 197 -3.52 -6.72 1.17
C ARG A 197 -3.48 -7.87 2.18
N LEU A 198 -2.48 -8.74 2.08
CA LEU A 198 -2.30 -9.91 2.94
C LEU A 198 -1.06 -9.80 3.85
N LEU A 199 -0.51 -8.60 4.05
CA LEU A 199 0.73 -8.34 4.80
C LEU A 199 0.77 -9.05 6.16
N PHE A 200 -0.33 -9.04 6.91
CA PHE A 200 -0.37 -9.68 8.24
C PHE A 200 -0.04 -11.18 8.17
N PHE A 201 -0.59 -11.87 7.18
CA PHE A 201 -0.47 -13.32 7.05
C PHE A 201 0.89 -13.77 6.54
N TRP A 202 1.71 -12.85 6.03
CA TRP A 202 3.11 -13.16 5.67
C TRP A 202 3.93 -13.61 6.87
N ARG A 203 3.57 -13.14 8.07
CA ARG A 203 4.20 -13.51 9.35
C ARG A 203 3.71 -14.87 9.86
N ILE A 204 2.60 -15.38 9.37
CA ILE A 204 2.06 -16.68 9.76
C ILE A 204 2.63 -17.75 8.84
N LYS A 205 3.70 -18.41 9.30
CA LYS A 205 4.44 -19.43 8.54
C LYS A 205 3.50 -20.47 7.90
N GLU A 206 2.53 -20.98 8.66
CA GLU A 206 1.65 -22.04 8.18
C GLU A 206 0.77 -21.59 7.01
N VAL A 207 0.21 -20.36 7.07
CA VAL A 207 -0.62 -19.81 6.00
C VAL A 207 0.23 -19.59 4.74
N ARG A 208 1.42 -19.02 4.90
CA ARG A 208 2.34 -18.75 3.80
C ARG A 208 2.79 -20.04 3.11
N GLU A 209 3.23 -21.04 3.86
CA GLU A 209 3.69 -22.32 3.32
C GLU A 209 2.56 -23.06 2.62
N ARG A 210 1.35 -23.00 3.18
CA ARG A 210 0.17 -23.55 2.53
C ARG A 210 -0.10 -22.89 1.18
N ILE A 211 -0.23 -21.56 1.14
CA ILE A 211 -0.57 -20.86 -0.11
C ILE A 211 0.51 -21.09 -1.17
N LEU A 212 1.78 -21.10 -0.78
CA LEU A 212 2.88 -21.39 -1.68
C LEU A 212 2.84 -22.84 -2.20
N ARG A 213 2.60 -23.83 -1.34
CA ARG A 213 2.55 -25.25 -1.73
C ARG A 213 1.35 -25.57 -2.62
N ASP A 214 0.17 -25.11 -2.22
CA ASP A 214 -1.09 -25.53 -2.84
C ASP A 214 -1.39 -24.73 -4.12
N TYR A 215 -0.86 -23.50 -4.22
CA TYR A 215 -1.18 -22.56 -5.30
C TYR A 215 0.05 -21.95 -6.01
N GLY A 216 1.27 -22.32 -5.62
CA GLY A 216 2.50 -21.80 -6.24
C GLY A 216 2.73 -20.30 -6.04
N MET A 217 2.04 -19.68 -5.09
CA MET A 217 2.02 -18.22 -4.91
C MET A 217 2.72 -17.81 -3.61
N ASP A 218 3.82 -17.05 -3.72
CA ASP A 218 4.36 -16.32 -2.57
C ASP A 218 3.57 -15.02 -2.41
N ILE A 219 2.79 -14.95 -1.33
CA ILE A 219 1.96 -13.77 -1.03
C ILE A 219 2.78 -12.56 -0.60
N ARG A 220 4.09 -12.71 -0.30
CA ARG A 220 4.99 -11.60 0.05
C ARG A 220 5.34 -10.75 -1.19
N PRO A 221 5.46 -9.43 -1.06
CA PRO A 221 5.83 -8.52 -2.13
C PRO A 221 7.35 -8.52 -2.25
N VAL A 222 7.88 -9.65 -2.71
CA VAL A 222 9.33 -9.80 -2.95
C VAL A 222 9.81 -8.85 -4.04
N LYS A 223 8.93 -8.55 -5.00
CA LYS A 223 9.22 -7.65 -6.11
C LYS A 223 8.55 -6.32 -5.88
N VAL A 224 9.33 -5.26 -5.73
CA VAL A 224 8.83 -3.90 -5.52
C VAL A 224 9.27 -2.98 -6.64
N ILE A 225 8.49 -1.94 -6.89
CA ILE A 225 8.83 -0.94 -7.89
C ILE A 225 9.82 0.05 -7.28
N TYR A 226 10.96 0.16 -7.94
CA TYR A 226 12.09 1.00 -7.63
C TYR A 226 12.18 2.16 -8.63
N LEU A 227 12.53 3.33 -8.11
CA LEU A 227 12.72 4.59 -8.83
C LEU A 227 14.22 4.90 -8.83
N PRO A 228 14.99 4.51 -9.86
CA PRO A 228 16.46 4.54 -9.80
C PRO A 228 17.03 5.94 -9.66
N ARG A 229 16.37 6.93 -10.29
CA ARG A 229 16.75 8.35 -10.18
C ARG A 229 16.56 8.90 -8.77
N ASP A 230 15.58 8.39 -8.04
CA ASP A 230 15.24 8.84 -6.69
C ASP A 230 15.91 7.98 -5.62
N ARG A 231 16.51 6.85 -6.01
CA ARG A 231 17.04 5.80 -5.12
C ARG A 231 16.02 5.38 -4.06
N ALA A 232 14.77 5.21 -4.49
CA ALA A 232 13.61 5.04 -3.62
C ALA A 232 12.62 4.01 -4.15
N THR A 233 11.87 3.35 -3.25
CA THR A 233 10.71 2.54 -3.70
C THR A 233 9.44 3.39 -3.79
N ALA A 234 8.53 2.99 -4.67
CA ALA A 234 7.37 3.81 -5.04
C ALA A 234 6.25 3.82 -3.99
N GLY A 235 5.42 4.87 -4.06
CA GLY A 235 4.10 4.95 -3.44
C GLY A 235 4.03 5.40 -1.98
N TRP A 236 5.12 5.75 -1.29
CA TRP A 236 5.06 6.16 0.12
C TRP A 236 4.44 7.55 0.24
N SER A 237 3.41 7.69 1.07
CA SER A 237 2.62 8.92 1.14
C SER A 237 1.99 9.13 2.52
N GLU A 238 1.52 10.34 2.76
CA GLU A 238 0.84 10.76 3.98
C GLU A 238 -0.47 11.46 3.64
N LEU A 239 -1.55 11.07 4.31
CA LEU A 239 -2.78 11.86 4.34
C LEU A 239 -2.78 12.69 5.63
N THR A 240 -2.76 14.00 5.50
CA THR A 240 -2.71 14.94 6.62
C THR A 240 -3.93 15.86 6.63
N ARG A 241 -4.25 16.42 7.79
CA ARG A 241 -5.23 17.49 7.90
C ARG A 241 -4.70 18.72 7.16
N LYS A 242 -5.60 19.49 6.56
CA LYS A 242 -5.21 20.76 5.96
C LYS A 242 -4.92 21.70 7.14
N GLU A 243 -3.66 22.09 7.31
CA GLU A 243 -3.33 23.26 8.10
C GLU A 243 -3.77 24.48 7.26
N ASP A 244 -4.60 25.34 7.85
CA ASP A 244 -5.07 26.59 7.24
C ASP A 244 -3.94 27.61 7.11
#